data_AF-A0A1B0ZT74-F1
#
_entry.id   AF-A0A1B0ZT74-F1
#
_cell.length_a   1.000
_cell.length_b   1.000
_cell.length_c   1.000
_cell.angle_alpha   90.00
_cell.angle_beta   90.00
_cell.angle_gamma   90.00
#
_symmetry.space_group_name_H-M   'P 1'
#
loop_
_entity.id
_entity.type
_entity.pdbx_description
1 polymer ?
#
loop_
_entity_poly.entity_id
_entity_poly.type
_entity_poly.pdbx_seq_one_letter_code
_entity_poly.pdbx_strand_id
1 'polypeptide(L)'
;MERKPETGHSCRHLPQPIRHSRRAWDDTAGVFGEFKGDDQMKGISSAFFIVAVSAALGGMVWGIQMAATGDHVLSPAHGHLNLIGWVSFAIFGFYYHLVPAADQGLLPKLHFALSAAGLGLIVPGIAMAIASHNEMLAKLGSVLTLAGMLVFFVVVLRSIRK
;
A
#
# COMPACT_ATOMS: atom_id res chain seq x y z
N MET A 1 -26.87 -74.58 5.62
CA MET A 1 -28.28 -74.14 5.68
C MET A 1 -28.59 -73.88 7.14
N GLU A 2 -28.37 -72.68 7.67
CA GLU A 2 -28.87 -72.27 9.00
C GLU A 2 -28.67 -70.75 9.17
N ARG A 3 -29.60 -70.09 9.86
CA ARG A 3 -30.04 -68.70 9.67
C ARG A 3 -29.15 -67.61 10.28
N LYS A 4 -29.11 -66.45 9.61
CA LYS A 4 -28.67 -65.15 10.16
C LYS A 4 -29.81 -64.57 11.03
N PRO A 5 -29.57 -64.10 12.27
CA PRO A 5 -30.59 -63.42 13.04
C PRO A 5 -30.70 -61.94 12.63
N GLU A 6 -31.89 -61.54 12.19
CA GLU A 6 -32.25 -60.14 11.99
C GLU A 6 -32.48 -59.48 13.35
N THR A 7 -31.72 -58.42 13.63
CA THR A 7 -32.05 -57.49 14.71
C THR A 7 -32.48 -56.18 14.05
N GLY A 8 -33.80 -56.01 13.98
CA GLY A 8 -34.42 -54.75 13.63
C GLY A 8 -34.20 -53.74 14.75
N HIS A 9 -33.38 -52.73 14.49
CA HIS A 9 -33.40 -51.48 15.24
C HIS A 9 -33.92 -50.36 14.34
N SER A 10 -35.19 -50.05 14.57
CA SER A 10 -35.90 -48.89 14.07
C SER A 10 -35.24 -47.60 14.58
N CYS A 11 -34.28 -47.07 13.84
CA CYS A 11 -33.82 -45.68 14.00
C CYS A 11 -34.82 -44.74 13.32
N ARG A 12 -35.98 -44.52 13.95
CA ARG A 12 -36.86 -43.40 13.61
C ARG A 12 -36.65 -42.28 14.62
N HIS A 13 -36.60 -41.05 14.08
CA HIS A 13 -36.66 -39.76 14.76
C HIS A 13 -35.35 -39.21 15.33
N LEU A 14 -34.44 -38.84 14.43
CA LEU A 14 -33.60 -37.67 14.67
C LEU A 14 -34.32 -36.44 14.08
N PRO A 15 -34.49 -35.34 14.84
CA PRO A 15 -34.98 -34.09 14.29
C PRO A 15 -34.00 -33.60 13.22
N GLN A 16 -34.54 -33.20 12.06
CA GLN A 16 -33.72 -32.66 10.98
C GLN A 16 -33.03 -31.38 11.47
N PRO A 17 -31.71 -31.21 11.26
CA PRO A 17 -31.04 -29.98 11.62
C PRO A 17 -31.68 -28.81 10.88
N ILE A 18 -31.94 -27.72 11.60
CA ILE A 18 -32.50 -26.48 11.07
C ILE A 18 -31.60 -26.03 9.91
N ARG A 19 -32.10 -26.19 8.68
CA ARG A 19 -31.42 -25.73 7.47
C ARG A 19 -31.48 -24.21 7.48
N HIS A 20 -30.48 -23.56 8.05
CA HIS A 20 -30.24 -22.13 7.78
C HIS A 20 -30.21 -21.95 6.28
N SER A 21 -31.18 -21.19 5.76
CA SER A 21 -31.32 -20.93 4.34
C SER A 21 -30.11 -20.14 3.87
N ARG A 22 -29.17 -20.80 3.19
CA ARG A 22 -28.06 -20.15 2.46
C ARG A 22 -28.54 -19.02 1.53
N ARG A 23 -29.81 -19.07 1.12
CA ARG A 23 -30.48 -18.06 0.28
C ARG A 23 -30.27 -16.61 0.70
N ALA A 24 -30.23 -16.30 2.00
CA ALA A 24 -30.11 -14.91 2.45
C ALA A 24 -28.76 -14.26 2.10
N TRP A 25 -27.69 -15.05 1.95
CA TRP A 25 -26.36 -14.55 1.59
C TRP A 25 -26.22 -14.36 0.07
N ASP A 26 -26.81 -15.26 -0.72
CA ASP A 26 -26.75 -15.25 -2.18
C ASP A 26 -27.41 -13.98 -2.76
N ASP A 27 -28.50 -13.49 -2.16
CA ASP A 27 -29.22 -12.30 -2.62
C ASP A 27 -28.46 -10.98 -2.33
N THR A 28 -27.52 -10.99 -1.38
CA THR A 28 -26.69 -9.81 -1.04
C THR A 28 -25.39 -9.72 -1.81
N ALA A 29 -24.97 -10.81 -2.48
CA ALA A 29 -23.78 -10.83 -3.32
C ALA A 29 -23.90 -9.88 -4.53
N GLY A 30 -25.11 -9.55 -4.97
CA GLY A 30 -25.33 -8.53 -6.01
C GLY A 30 -25.16 -7.08 -5.53
N VAL A 31 -25.16 -6.84 -4.20
CA VAL A 31 -25.01 -5.50 -3.60
C VAL A 31 -23.53 -5.17 -3.35
N PHE A 32 -22.72 -6.18 -3.06
CA PHE A 32 -21.26 -6.09 -2.99
C PHE A 32 -20.69 -6.61 -4.30
N GLY A 33 -20.48 -5.72 -5.27
CA GLY A 33 -20.02 -6.05 -6.62
C GLY A 33 -19.00 -7.19 -6.65
N GLU A 34 -19.22 -8.12 -7.57
CA GLU A 34 -18.41 -9.32 -7.75
C GLU A 34 -16.93 -8.96 -7.84
N PHE A 35 -16.16 -9.29 -6.79
CA PHE A 35 -14.73 -8.99 -6.72
C PHE A 35 -13.99 -9.91 -7.69
N LYS A 36 -13.80 -9.41 -8.91
CA LYS A 36 -13.19 -10.17 -9.99
C LYS A 36 -11.69 -10.32 -9.72
N GLY A 37 -11.22 -11.57 -9.65
CA GLY A 37 -9.85 -11.90 -9.26
C GLY A 37 -8.74 -11.51 -10.25
N ASP A 38 -9.02 -10.70 -11.27
CA ASP A 38 -8.07 -10.18 -12.26
C ASP A 38 -7.51 -8.77 -11.92
N ASP A 39 -8.01 -8.10 -10.87
CA ASP A 39 -7.60 -6.78 -10.37
C ASP A 39 -6.25 -6.78 -9.61
N GLN A 40 -5.26 -7.53 -10.12
CA GLN A 40 -3.91 -7.54 -9.55
C GLN A 40 -3.20 -6.21 -9.82
N MET A 41 -2.63 -5.60 -8.78
CA MET A 41 -1.86 -4.37 -8.88
C MET A 41 -0.59 -4.61 -9.73
N LYS A 42 -0.52 -3.97 -10.90
CA LYS A 42 0.54 -4.13 -11.91
C LYS A 42 1.17 -2.78 -12.25
N GLY A 43 2.34 -2.81 -12.87
CA GLY A 43 2.98 -1.61 -13.42
C GLY A 43 3.65 -0.72 -12.37
N ILE A 44 3.58 0.60 -12.57
CA ILE A 44 4.29 1.57 -11.72
C ILE A 44 3.71 1.62 -10.30
N SER A 45 2.41 1.28 -10.15
CA SER A 45 1.73 1.27 -8.86
C SER A 45 2.44 0.36 -7.86
N SER A 46 2.77 -0.86 -8.28
CA SER A 46 3.44 -1.84 -7.42
C SER A 46 4.83 -1.35 -6.99
N ALA A 47 5.55 -0.65 -7.87
CA ALA A 47 6.84 -0.07 -7.53
C ALA A 47 6.72 1.03 -6.46
N PHE A 48 5.71 1.91 -6.59
CA PHE A 48 5.41 2.91 -5.55
C PHE A 48 5.07 2.25 -4.22
N PHE A 49 4.25 1.19 -4.21
CA PHE A 49 3.88 0.49 -2.98
C PHE A 49 5.05 -0.23 -2.31
N ILE A 50 5.93 -0.86 -3.09
CA ILE A 50 7.12 -1.52 -2.53
C ILE A 50 7.97 -0.49 -1.78
N VAL A 51 8.21 0.68 -2.38
CA VAL A 51 8.97 1.75 -1.73
C VAL A 51 8.21 2.30 -0.52
N ALA A 52 6.90 2.53 -0.65
CA ALA A 52 6.06 3.02 0.44
C ALA A 52 6.14 2.12 1.67
N VAL A 53 5.84 0.83 1.51
CA VAL A 53 5.84 -0.14 2.62
C VAL A 53 7.25 -0.28 3.21
N SER A 54 8.29 -0.27 2.38
CA SER A 54 9.67 -0.30 2.85
C SER A 54 10.01 0.93 3.69
N ALA A 55 9.57 2.13 3.27
CA ALA A 55 9.73 3.37 4.02
C ALA A 55 8.95 3.35 5.34
N ALA A 56 7.73 2.80 5.35
CA ALA A 56 6.92 2.65 6.56
C ALA A 56 7.59 1.72 7.57
N LEU A 57 8.09 0.56 7.12
CA LEU A 57 8.81 -0.39 7.96
C LEU A 57 10.08 0.25 8.53
N GLY A 58 10.89 0.88 7.67
CA GLY A 58 12.09 1.60 8.10
C GLY A 58 11.76 2.72 9.09
N GLY A 59 10.70 3.50 8.83
CA GLY A 59 10.21 4.55 9.70
C GLY A 59 9.77 4.02 11.06
N MET A 60 8.95 2.95 11.11
CA MET A 60 8.52 2.33 12.37
C MET A 60 9.70 1.84 13.20
N VAL A 61 10.65 1.12 12.58
CA VAL A 61 11.87 0.65 13.27
C VAL A 61 12.67 1.82 13.83
N TRP A 62 12.86 2.89 13.03
CA TRP A 62 13.59 4.08 13.47
C TRP A 62 12.85 4.83 14.59
N GLY A 63 11.53 4.94 14.50
CA GLY A 63 10.69 5.56 15.54
C GLY A 63 10.78 4.83 16.87
N ILE A 64 10.72 3.50 16.85
CA ILE A 64 10.92 2.65 18.04
C ILE A 64 12.33 2.85 18.59
N GLN A 65 13.36 2.88 17.74
CA GLN A 65 14.73 3.12 18.17
C GLN A 65 14.89 4.48 18.87
N MET A 66 14.34 5.57 18.31
CA MET A 66 14.39 6.89 18.95
C MET A 66 13.65 6.91 20.29
N ALA A 67 12.49 6.27 20.37
CA ALA A 67 11.72 6.17 21.62
C ALA A 67 12.47 5.35 22.69
N ALA A 68 13.14 4.27 22.29
CA ALA A 68 13.91 3.42 23.21
C ALA A 68 15.18 4.11 23.73
N THR A 69 15.84 4.95 22.92
CA THR A 69 17.05 5.68 23.33
C THR A 69 16.74 7.03 23.99
N GLY A 70 15.52 7.55 23.83
CA GLY A 70 15.16 8.92 24.24
C GLY A 70 15.82 10.01 23.40
N ASP A 71 16.45 9.63 22.28
CA ASP A 71 17.13 10.56 21.36
C ASP A 71 16.24 10.81 20.13
N HIS A 72 15.67 12.01 20.08
CA HIS A 72 14.76 12.45 19.02
C HIS A 72 15.41 13.48 18.08
N VAL A 73 16.74 13.65 18.12
CA VAL A 73 17.47 14.61 17.27
C VAL A 73 17.17 14.37 15.78
N LEU A 74 17.04 13.12 15.35
CA LEU A 74 16.73 12.74 13.96
C LEU A 74 15.23 12.60 13.67
N SER A 75 14.35 13.08 14.55
CA SER A 75 12.90 13.08 14.31
C SER A 75 12.49 13.77 13.00
N PRO A 76 13.16 14.83 12.49
CA PRO A 76 12.81 15.39 11.18
C PRO A 76 13.08 14.40 10.04
N ALA A 77 14.22 13.70 10.05
CA ALA A 77 14.56 12.72 9.01
C ALA A 77 13.58 11.54 9.00
N HIS A 78 13.26 11.00 10.19
CA HIS A 78 12.23 9.98 10.36
C HIS A 78 10.86 10.46 9.85
N GLY A 79 10.45 11.69 10.18
CA GLY A 79 9.18 12.26 9.74
C GLY A 79 9.09 12.37 8.21
N HIS A 80 10.17 12.78 7.54
CA HIS A 80 10.21 12.84 6.08
C HIS A 80 10.17 11.45 5.44
N LEU A 81 10.83 10.46 6.03
CA LEU A 81 10.75 9.07 5.55
C LEU A 81 9.29 8.56 5.57
N ASN A 82 8.54 8.87 6.63
CA ASN A 82 7.14 8.45 6.72
C ASN A 82 6.17 9.30 5.88
N LEU A 83 6.35 10.61 5.80
CA LEU A 83 5.42 11.47 5.04
C LEU A 83 5.69 11.41 3.53
N ILE A 84 6.94 11.61 3.12
CA ILE A 84 7.32 11.59 1.70
C ILE A 84 7.42 10.13 1.25
N GLY A 85 8.11 9.27 1.99
CA GLY A 85 8.31 7.88 1.60
C GLY A 85 7.05 7.04 1.73
N TRP A 86 6.47 6.92 2.93
CA TRP A 86 5.28 6.08 3.13
C TRP A 86 4.01 6.71 2.55
N VAL A 87 3.55 7.83 3.12
CA VAL A 87 2.22 8.38 2.79
C VAL A 87 2.14 8.82 1.33
N SER A 88 3.09 9.61 0.84
CA SER A 88 3.02 10.11 -0.52
C SER A 88 3.15 9.00 -1.57
N PHE A 89 4.08 8.04 -1.41
CA PHE A 89 4.19 6.94 -2.38
C PHE A 89 2.99 6.01 -2.33
N ALA A 90 2.39 5.77 -1.16
CA ALA A 90 1.15 5.01 -1.08
C ALA A 90 0.02 5.71 -1.87
N ILE A 91 -0.13 7.03 -1.71
CA ILE A 91 -1.10 7.82 -2.48
C ILE A 91 -0.80 7.75 -3.98
N PHE A 92 0.46 7.85 -4.40
CA PHE A 92 0.84 7.74 -5.81
C PHE A 92 0.52 6.36 -6.36
N GLY A 93 0.85 5.29 -5.63
CA GLY A 93 0.52 3.91 -5.98
C GLY A 93 -0.99 3.75 -6.17
N PHE A 94 -1.79 4.13 -5.16
CA PHE A 94 -3.25 4.09 -5.27
C PHE A 94 -3.77 4.89 -6.47
N TYR A 95 -3.25 6.10 -6.71
CA TYR A 95 -3.66 6.91 -7.84
C TYR A 95 -3.42 6.21 -9.18
N TYR A 96 -2.22 5.66 -9.40
CA TYR A 96 -1.91 4.95 -10.65
C TYR A 96 -2.68 3.63 -10.80
N HIS A 97 -3.04 2.98 -9.70
CA HIS A 97 -3.90 1.80 -9.74
C HIS A 97 -5.36 2.15 -10.10
N LEU A 98 -5.92 3.19 -9.47
CA LEU A 98 -7.31 3.62 -9.64
C LEU A 98 -7.54 4.38 -10.95
N VAL A 99 -6.47 4.92 -11.55
CA VAL A 99 -6.53 5.69 -12.79
C VAL A 99 -5.61 5.05 -13.85
N PRO A 100 -6.00 3.92 -14.47
CA PRO A 100 -5.14 3.18 -15.40
C PRO A 100 -4.67 4.00 -16.62
N ALA A 101 -5.45 5.02 -17.01
CA ALA A 101 -5.08 5.95 -18.08
C ALA A 101 -3.88 6.85 -17.73
N ALA A 102 -3.62 7.07 -16.44
CA ALA A 102 -2.48 7.85 -15.95
C ALA A 102 -1.16 7.05 -15.91
N ASP A 103 -1.24 5.71 -15.93
CA ASP A 103 -0.07 4.80 -15.98
C ASP A 103 0.50 4.63 -17.41
N GLN A 104 -0.03 5.35 -18.39
CA GLN A 104 0.42 5.24 -19.77
C GLN A 104 1.55 6.24 -20.09
N GLY A 105 2.64 5.74 -20.70
CA GLY A 105 3.72 6.54 -21.25
C GLY A 105 4.91 6.81 -20.31
N LEU A 106 5.65 7.90 -20.57
CA LEU A 106 6.91 8.21 -19.87
C LEU A 106 6.72 9.03 -18.58
N LEU A 107 5.63 9.77 -18.44
CA LEU A 107 5.36 10.61 -17.26
C LEU A 107 5.33 9.82 -15.94
N PRO A 108 4.60 8.69 -15.80
CA PRO A 108 4.59 7.92 -14.56
C PRO A 108 5.98 7.39 -14.18
N LYS A 109 6.78 6.97 -15.17
CA LYS A 109 8.16 6.53 -14.96
C LYS A 109 9.06 7.67 -14.48
N LEU A 110 8.93 8.85 -15.10
CA LEU A 110 9.65 10.05 -14.69
C LEU A 110 9.27 10.48 -13.28
N HIS A 111 7.97 10.47 -12.96
CA HIS A 111 7.48 10.77 -11.63
C HIS A 111 8.09 9.82 -10.60
N PHE A 112 8.04 8.50 -10.83
CA PHE A 112 8.64 7.53 -9.94
C PHE A 112 10.14 7.76 -9.75
N ALA A 113 10.89 7.97 -10.83
CA ALA A 113 12.33 8.19 -10.77
C ALA A 113 12.69 9.44 -9.95
N LEU A 114 12.01 10.57 -10.19
CA LEU A 114 12.23 11.82 -9.44
C LEU A 114 11.85 11.67 -7.97
N SER A 115 10.69 11.07 -7.67
CA SER A 115 10.23 10.88 -6.30
C SER A 115 11.13 9.93 -5.53
N ALA A 116 11.56 8.82 -6.14
CA ALA A 116 12.48 7.85 -5.52
C ALA A 116 13.87 8.45 -5.27
N ALA A 117 14.42 9.18 -6.24
CA ALA A 117 15.68 9.89 -6.06
C ALA A 117 15.57 10.98 -4.98
N GLY A 118 14.48 11.76 -4.99
CA GLY A 118 14.21 12.77 -3.98
C GLY A 118 14.16 12.19 -2.57
N LEU A 119 13.42 11.09 -2.37
CA LEU A 119 13.38 10.37 -1.09
C LEU A 119 14.77 9.87 -0.67
N GLY A 120 15.49 9.24 -1.60
CA GLY A 120 16.83 8.69 -1.37
C GLY A 120 17.88 9.76 -1.02
N LEU A 121 17.68 11.01 -1.42
CA LEU A 121 18.56 12.12 -1.06
C LEU A 121 18.11 12.88 0.19
N ILE A 122 16.81 13.16 0.32
CA ILE A 122 16.31 14.06 1.36
C ILE A 122 16.43 13.46 2.77
N VAL A 123 16.17 12.15 2.93
CA VAL A 123 16.24 11.48 4.23
C VAL A 123 17.67 11.45 4.79
N PRO A 124 18.67 10.89 4.07
CA PRO A 124 20.05 10.96 4.54
C PRO A 124 20.58 12.40 4.56
N GLY A 125 20.12 13.26 3.65
CA GLY A 125 20.51 14.66 3.61
C GLY A 125 20.10 15.44 4.86
N ILE A 126 18.90 15.21 5.38
CA ILE A 126 18.46 15.83 6.65
C ILE A 126 19.31 15.28 7.81
N ALA A 127 19.57 13.97 7.84
CA ALA A 127 20.42 13.39 8.87
C ALA A 127 21.84 14.00 8.85
N MET A 128 22.43 14.18 7.67
CA MET A 128 23.75 14.83 7.51
C MET A 128 23.71 16.31 7.86
N ALA A 129 22.65 17.03 7.49
CA ALA A 129 22.49 18.44 7.84
C ALA A 129 22.49 18.63 9.36
N ILE A 130 21.87 17.71 10.09
CA ILE A 130 21.83 17.75 11.56
C ILE A 130 23.17 17.30 12.16
N ALA A 131 23.75 16.19 11.69
CA ALA A 131 24.94 15.59 12.29
C ALA A 131 26.26 16.30 11.92
N SER A 132 26.32 16.95 10.76
CA SER A 132 27.56 17.48 10.18
C SER A 132 27.42 18.89 9.57
N HIS A 133 26.26 19.53 9.73
CA HIS A 133 25.95 20.83 9.12
C HIS A 133 26.07 20.85 7.57
N ASN A 134 26.05 19.69 6.92
CA ASN A 134 26.10 19.58 5.46
C ASN A 134 24.69 19.42 4.88
N GLU A 135 24.17 20.50 4.31
CA GLU A 135 22.82 20.56 3.76
C GLU A 135 22.71 20.17 2.28
N MET A 136 23.82 19.83 1.62
CA MET A 136 23.85 19.68 0.15
C MET A 136 22.84 18.63 -0.34
N LEU A 137 22.84 17.44 0.28
CA LEU A 137 21.91 16.38 -0.10
C LEU A 137 20.46 16.72 0.24
N ALA A 138 20.21 17.42 1.36
CA ALA A 138 18.87 17.87 1.73
C ALA A 138 18.30 18.84 0.70
N LYS A 139 19.12 19.79 0.22
CA LYS A 139 18.74 20.76 -0.82
C LYS A 139 18.43 20.07 -2.15
N LEU A 140 19.31 19.17 -2.60
CA LEU A 140 19.10 18.41 -3.83
C LEU A 140 17.86 17.51 -3.74
N GLY A 141 17.70 16.79 -2.63
CA GLY A 141 16.53 15.96 -2.37
C GLY A 141 15.24 16.77 -2.39
N SER A 142 15.22 17.94 -1.76
CA SER A 142 14.06 18.84 -1.74
C SER A 142 13.64 19.28 -3.15
N VAL A 143 14.61 19.65 -4.00
CA VAL A 143 14.32 20.04 -5.39
C VAL A 143 13.77 18.87 -6.21
N LEU A 144 14.34 17.66 -6.04
CA LEU A 144 13.85 16.46 -6.73
C LEU A 144 12.45 16.05 -6.25
N THR A 145 12.18 16.11 -4.94
CA THR A 145 10.85 15.82 -4.40
C THR A 145 9.81 16.82 -4.93
N LEU A 146 10.15 18.11 -4.99
CA LEU A 146 9.28 19.13 -5.58
C LEU A 146 9.04 18.85 -7.07
N ALA A 147 10.10 18.54 -7.83
CA ALA A 147 9.98 18.19 -9.24
C ALA A 147 9.08 16.96 -9.46
N GLY A 148 9.23 15.91 -8.64
CA GLY A 148 8.37 14.74 -8.65
C GLY A 148 6.90 15.09 -8.41
N MET A 149 6.62 15.92 -7.40
CA MET A 149 5.26 16.39 -7.11
C MET A 149 4.68 17.25 -8.26
N LEU A 150 5.49 18.08 -8.92
CA LEU A 150 5.05 18.83 -10.08
C LEU A 150 4.70 17.92 -11.27
N VAL A 151 5.48 16.86 -11.51
CA VAL A 151 5.14 15.86 -12.53
C VAL A 151 3.83 15.15 -12.16
N PHE A 152 3.64 14.77 -10.90
CA PHE A 152 2.39 14.17 -10.43
C PHE A 152 1.20 15.12 -10.62
N PHE A 153 1.35 16.39 -10.28
CA PHE A 153 0.33 17.41 -10.53
C PHE A 153 -0.05 17.49 -12.02
N VAL A 154 0.93 17.48 -12.92
CA VAL A 154 0.68 17.45 -14.38
C VAL A 154 -0.04 16.16 -14.79
N VAL A 155 0.33 15.02 -14.23
CA VAL A 155 -0.37 13.73 -14.48
C VAL A 155 -1.84 13.82 -14.09
N VAL A 156 -2.13 14.35 -12.89
CA VAL A 156 -3.49 14.54 -12.39
C VAL A 156 -4.29 15.47 -13.31
N LEU A 157 -3.73 16.63 -13.65
CA LEU A 157 -4.38 17.57 -14.57
C LEU A 157 -4.67 16.97 -15.95
N ARG A 158 -3.75 16.17 -16.51
CA ARG A 158 -3.97 15.51 -17.80
C ARG A 158 -5.02 14.41 -17.72
N SER A 159 -5.18 13.77 -16.56
CA SER A 159 -6.19 12.74 -16.35
C SER A 159 -7.60 13.33 -16.25
N ILE A 160 -7.76 14.51 -15.67
CA ILE A 160 -9.08 15.15 -15.49
C ILE A 160 -9.59 15.79 -16.79
N ARG A 161 -8.68 16.19 -17.68
CA ARG A 161 -9.02 16.88 -18.94
C ARG A 161 -9.38 15.94 -20.10
N LYS A 162 -9.37 14.63 -19.88
CA LYS A 162 -9.78 13.61 -20.86
C LYS A 162 -11.17 13.11 -20.52
#